data_AF-I7ZZT5-F1
#
_entry.id   AF-I7ZZT5-F1
#
_cell.length_a   1.000
_cell.length_b   1.000
_cell.length_c   1.000
_cell.angle_alpha   90.00
_cell.angle_beta   90.00
_cell.angle_gamma   90.00
#
_symmetry.space_group_name_H-M   'P 1'
#
loop_
_entity.id
_entity.type
_entity.pdbx_description
1 polymer ?
#
loop_
_entity_poly.entity_id
_entity_poly.type
_entity_poly.pdbx_seq_one_letter_code
_entity_poly.pdbx_strand_id
1 'polypeptide(L)'
;MKLKPYDVCDSLGRQRTSFGQEKLLLLPKHDLFIRQTYFHTYRKPGNKDHKKVQDRLQCILKLSAYIWILVATSLTFSHIEQINDFDECIKRIWHWKDIYPISEHLEESARGILKGLDKQKERIMQGNAQE
;
A
#
# COMPACT_ATOMS: atom_id res chain seq x y z
N MET A 1 -13.59 8.61 11.75
CA MET A 1 -13.55 7.47 12.70
C MET A 1 -12.16 6.87 12.56
N LYS A 2 -11.38 6.74 13.66
CA LYS A 2 -10.01 6.21 13.57
C LYS A 2 -10.06 4.75 13.13
N LEU A 3 -9.22 4.37 12.15
CA LEU A 3 -9.14 2.99 11.67
C LEU A 3 -8.41 2.16 12.73
N LYS A 4 -9.05 1.08 13.21
CA LYS A 4 -8.42 0.17 14.18
C LYS A 4 -7.48 -0.79 13.45
N PRO A 5 -6.47 -1.34 14.13
CA PRO A 5 -5.57 -2.33 13.54
C PRO A 5 -6.27 -3.54 12.88
N TYR A 6 -7.36 -4.03 13.47
CA TYR A 6 -8.15 -5.14 12.91
C TYR A 6 -8.82 -4.75 11.58
N ASP A 7 -9.34 -3.53 11.48
CA ASP A 7 -10.01 -3.04 10.27
C ASP A 7 -9.03 -3.00 9.08
N VAL A 8 -7.73 -2.79 9.34
CA VAL A 8 -6.68 -2.85 8.31
C VAL A 8 -6.53 -4.28 7.80
N CYS A 9 -6.31 -5.26 8.68
CA CYS A 9 -6.14 -6.66 8.28
C CYS A 9 -7.36 -7.21 7.53
N ASP A 10 -8.58 -6.84 7.97
CA ASP A 10 -9.81 -7.24 7.28
C ASP A 10 -9.92 -6.61 5.88
N SER A 11 -9.46 -5.37 5.72
CA SER A 11 -9.40 -4.71 4.41
C SER A 11 -8.38 -5.36 3.50
N LEU A 12 -7.19 -5.71 4.02
CA LEU A 12 -6.17 -6.45 3.27
C LEU A 12 -6.67 -7.85 2.86
N GLY A 13 -7.33 -8.57 3.77
CA GLY A 13 -7.92 -9.87 3.51
C GLY A 13 -8.96 -9.82 2.39
N ARG A 14 -9.91 -8.87 2.47
CA ARG A 14 -10.93 -8.67 1.42
C ARG A 14 -10.30 -8.34 0.08
N GLN A 15 -9.31 -7.45 0.05
CA GLN A 15 -8.65 -7.06 -1.19
C GLN A 15 -7.84 -8.20 -1.80
N ARG A 16 -7.13 -8.99 -0.98
CA ARG A 16 -6.44 -10.21 -1.42
C ARG A 16 -7.41 -11.21 -2.02
N THR A 17 -8.55 -11.46 -1.37
CA THR A 17 -9.59 -12.34 -1.92
C THR A 17 -10.12 -11.82 -3.25
N SER A 18 -10.30 -10.50 -3.39
CA SER A 18 -10.75 -9.89 -4.65
C SER A 18 -9.74 -10.03 -5.79
N PHE A 19 -8.44 -10.05 -5.52
CA PHE A 19 -7.41 -10.29 -6.56
C PHE A 19 -7.30 -11.77 -6.94
N GLY A 20 -7.71 -12.67 -6.05
CA GLY A 20 -7.53 -14.10 -6.20
C GLY A 20 -6.18 -14.57 -5.65
N GLN A 21 -6.06 -15.88 -5.43
CA GLN A 21 -4.90 -16.47 -4.75
C GLN A 21 -3.67 -16.61 -5.65
N GLU A 22 -3.84 -16.64 -6.97
CA GLU A 22 -2.76 -16.98 -7.91
C GLU A 22 -2.22 -15.79 -8.69
N LYS A 23 -3.01 -14.73 -8.88
CA LYS A 23 -2.65 -13.59 -9.72
C LYS A 23 -3.00 -12.27 -9.05
N LEU A 24 -2.13 -11.27 -9.22
CA LEU A 24 -2.40 -9.90 -8.85
C LEU A 24 -3.17 -9.21 -9.98
N LEU A 25 -4.49 -9.43 -10.01
CA LEU A 25 -5.37 -8.89 -11.05
C LEU A 25 -5.77 -7.44 -10.76
N LEU A 26 -4.89 -6.50 -11.11
CA LEU A 26 -5.18 -5.07 -11.00
C LEU A 26 -6.16 -4.62 -12.08
N LEU A 27 -7.38 -4.26 -11.67
CA LEU A 27 -8.32 -3.52 -12.50
C LEU A 27 -7.80 -2.10 -12.82
N PRO A 28 -8.17 -1.49 -13.98
CA PRO A 28 -7.72 -0.15 -14.37
C PRO A 28 -7.95 0.92 -13.31
N LYS A 29 -9.06 0.83 -12.57
CA LYS A 29 -9.38 1.75 -11.45
C LYS A 29 -8.32 1.79 -10.35
N HIS A 30 -7.53 0.72 -10.19
CA HIS A 30 -6.49 0.65 -9.15
C HIS A 30 -5.25 1.46 -9.50
N ASP A 31 -4.99 1.72 -10.78
CA ASP A 31 -3.77 2.41 -11.23
C ASP A 31 -3.65 3.81 -10.59
N LEU A 32 -4.76 4.56 -10.57
CA LEU A 32 -4.81 5.88 -9.93
C LEU A 32 -4.44 5.81 -8.44
N PHE A 33 -5.05 4.88 -7.70
CA PHE A 33 -4.79 4.74 -6.26
C PHE A 33 -3.35 4.28 -5.97
N ILE A 34 -2.82 3.38 -6.81
CA ILE A 34 -1.43 2.91 -6.71
C ILE A 34 -0.45 4.07 -6.95
N ARG A 35 -0.66 4.87 -8.01
CA ARG A 35 0.18 6.04 -8.30
C ARG A 35 0.09 7.10 -7.20
N GLN A 36 -1.10 7.37 -6.66
CA GLN A 36 -1.29 8.31 -5.55
C GLN A 36 -0.58 7.81 -4.28
N THR A 37 -0.72 6.53 -3.95
CA THR A 37 -0.05 5.93 -2.78
C THR A 37 1.47 5.95 -2.96
N TYR A 38 1.96 5.68 -4.18
CA TYR A 38 3.38 5.78 -4.52
C TYR A 38 3.88 7.22 -4.37
N PHE A 39 3.14 8.20 -4.86
CA PHE A 39 3.43 9.62 -4.66
C PHE A 39 3.54 9.96 -3.18
N HIS A 40 2.59 9.51 -2.35
CA HIS A 40 2.65 9.73 -0.90
C HIS A 40 3.77 8.97 -0.18
N THR A 41 4.25 7.86 -0.75
CA THR A 41 5.38 7.09 -0.20
C THR A 41 6.71 7.82 -0.39
N TYR A 42 6.89 8.54 -1.50
CA TYR A 42 8.20 9.08 -1.89
C TYR A 42 8.32 10.59 -1.97
N ARG A 43 7.20 11.33 -2.06
CA ARG A 43 7.27 12.81 -2.16
C ARG A 43 7.91 13.42 -0.91
N LYS A 44 8.52 14.58 -1.07
CA LYS A 44 8.91 15.40 0.08
C LYS A 44 7.65 15.79 0.87
N PRO A 45 7.58 15.54 2.19
CA PRO A 45 6.38 15.83 2.95
C PRO A 45 6.20 17.34 3.11
N GLY A 46 5.00 17.84 2.81
CA GLY A 46 4.67 19.27 2.95
C GLY A 46 4.28 19.69 4.38
N ASN A 47 3.85 18.73 5.21
CA ASN A 47 3.49 18.97 6.61
C ASN A 47 3.67 17.69 7.45
N LYS A 48 3.32 17.76 8.74
CA LYS A 48 3.45 16.64 9.70
C LYS A 48 2.61 15.42 9.31
N ASP A 49 1.38 15.62 8.82
CA ASP A 49 0.49 14.51 8.44
C ASP A 49 1.00 13.78 7.21
N HIS A 50 1.53 14.53 6.23
CA HIS A 50 2.18 13.96 5.07
C HIS A 50 3.43 13.17 5.43
N LYS A 51 4.25 13.67 6.37
CA LYS A 51 5.40 12.94 6.89
C LYS A 51 4.96 11.64 7.58
N LYS A 52 3.94 11.72 8.44
CA LYS A 52 3.37 10.57 9.14
C LYS A 52 2.88 9.50 8.17
N VAL A 53 2.12 9.87 7.13
CA VAL A 53 1.65 8.92 6.11
C VAL A 53 2.81 8.33 5.32
N GLN A 54 3.79 9.14 4.93
CA GLN A 54 5.00 8.67 4.26
C GLN A 54 5.73 7.61 5.10
N ASP A 55 6.04 7.91 6.36
CA ASP A 55 6.77 7.01 7.25
C ASP A 55 6.02 5.67 7.41
N ARG A 56 4.69 5.73 7.53
CA ARG A 56 3.81 4.55 7.61
C ARG A 56 3.84 3.72 6.33
N LEU A 57 3.71 4.35 5.16
CA LEU A 57 3.76 3.67 3.87
C LEU A 57 5.14 3.04 3.61
N GLN A 58 6.22 3.72 3.99
CA GLN A 58 7.57 3.16 3.89
C GLN A 58 7.78 1.98 4.85
N CYS A 59 7.21 2.03 6.06
CA CYS A 59 7.23 0.90 6.98
C CYS A 59 6.51 -0.32 6.40
N ILE A 60 5.30 -0.12 5.84
CA ILE A 60 4.53 -1.16 5.17
C ILE A 60 5.29 -1.73 3.98
N LEU A 61 5.90 -0.87 3.14
CA LEU A 61 6.67 -1.30 1.98
C LEU A 61 7.85 -2.21 2.36
N LYS A 62 8.53 -1.91 3.48
CA LYS A 62 9.62 -2.74 4.01
C LYS A 62 9.15 -4.13 4.45
N LEU A 63 7.89 -4.29 4.85
CA LEU A 63 7.32 -5.61 5.20
C LEU A 63 7.13 -6.50 3.98
N SER A 64 6.61 -5.92 2.88
CA SER A 64 6.24 -6.64 1.67
C SER A 64 5.77 -5.65 0.58
N ALA A 65 6.21 -5.91 -0.66
CA ALA A 65 5.72 -5.15 -1.82
C ALA A 65 4.24 -5.46 -2.07
N TYR A 66 3.85 -6.73 -1.93
CA TYR A 66 2.48 -7.17 -2.11
C TYR A 66 1.51 -6.53 -1.09
N ILE A 67 1.88 -6.51 0.20
CA ILE A 67 1.08 -5.83 1.23
C ILE A 67 0.93 -4.35 0.89
N TRP A 68 2.00 -3.70 0.43
CA TRP A 68 1.92 -2.30 0.03
C TRP A 68 0.92 -2.09 -1.12
N ILE A 69 0.87 -2.99 -2.12
CA ILE A 69 -0.15 -2.94 -3.18
C ILE A 69 -1.56 -3.15 -2.63
N LEU A 70 -1.75 -4.08 -1.68
CA LEU A 70 -3.04 -4.25 -1.01
C LEU A 70 -3.46 -2.96 -0.29
N VAL A 71 -2.55 -2.34 0.47
CA VAL A 71 -2.81 -1.04 1.12
C VAL A 71 -3.16 0.04 0.10
N ALA A 72 -2.37 0.15 -0.97
CA ALA A 72 -2.59 1.14 -2.03
C ALA A 72 -3.94 0.99 -2.74
N THR A 73 -4.53 -0.21 -2.73
CA THR A 73 -5.80 -0.50 -3.40
C THR A 73 -6.99 -0.60 -2.45
N SER A 74 -6.76 -0.52 -1.14
CA SER A 74 -7.81 -0.64 -0.12
C SER A 74 -7.93 0.58 0.80
N LEU A 75 -6.86 1.36 0.99
CA LEU A 75 -6.81 2.48 1.93
C LEU A 75 -6.52 3.80 1.24
N THR A 76 -7.17 4.86 1.70
CA THR A 76 -6.91 6.24 1.26
C THR A 76 -5.84 6.88 2.14
N PHE A 77 -5.34 8.05 1.74
CA PHE A 77 -4.46 8.87 2.56
C PHE A 77 -4.99 9.05 3.99
N SER A 78 -6.27 9.44 4.13
CA SER A 78 -6.91 9.67 5.42
C SER A 78 -7.02 8.39 6.25
N HIS A 79 -7.29 7.24 5.64
CA HIS A 79 -7.29 5.97 6.35
C HIS A 79 -5.90 5.68 6.95
N ILE A 80 -4.83 5.85 6.16
CA ILE A 80 -3.46 5.60 6.59
C ILE A 80 -3.02 6.59 7.67
N GLU A 81 -3.41 7.86 7.56
CA GLU A 81 -3.14 8.90 8.56
C GLU A 81 -3.83 8.57 9.90
N GLN A 82 -5.06 8.06 9.84
CA GLN A 82 -5.90 7.82 11.01
C GLN A 82 -5.78 6.43 11.63
N ILE A 83 -4.87 5.58 11.15
CA ILE A 83 -4.56 4.30 11.82
C ILE A 83 -4.15 4.60 13.26
N ASN A 84 -4.93 4.08 14.19
CA ASN A 84 -4.64 4.15 15.62
C ASN A 84 -3.64 3.04 15.97
N ASP A 85 -2.66 3.36 16.82
CA ASP A 85 -1.59 2.42 17.21
C ASP A 85 -0.96 1.70 16.00
N PHE A 86 -0.17 2.45 15.25
CA PHE A 86 0.42 1.96 14.00
C PHE A 86 1.42 0.82 14.25
N ASP A 87 2.12 0.82 15.37
CA ASP A 87 3.08 -0.25 15.70
C ASP A 87 2.36 -1.58 15.92
N GLU A 88 1.23 -1.56 16.64
CA GLU A 88 0.37 -2.73 16.78
C GLU A 88 -0.24 -3.17 15.44
N CYS A 89 -0.62 -2.22 14.58
CA CYS A 89 -1.06 -2.53 13.21
C CYS A 89 0.01 -3.29 12.43
N ILE A 90 1.27 -2.84 12.47
CA ILE A 90 2.39 -3.49 11.79
C ILE A 90 2.63 -4.91 12.32
N LYS A 91 2.61 -5.11 13.64
CA LYS A 91 2.72 -6.46 14.25
C LYS A 91 1.64 -7.40 13.76
N ARG A 92 0.42 -6.89 13.62
CA ARG A 92 -0.73 -7.69 13.14
C ARG A 92 -0.65 -8.01 11.66
N ILE A 93 -0.23 -7.06 10.83
CA ILE A 93 0.02 -7.32 9.41
C ILE A 93 1.11 -8.39 9.26
N TRP A 94 2.17 -8.32 10.07
CA TRP A 94 3.23 -9.31 10.07
C TRP A 94 2.70 -10.69 10.46
N HIS A 95 1.93 -10.80 11.55
CA HIS A 95 1.31 -12.06 11.96
C HIS A 95 0.30 -12.60 10.92
N TRP A 96 -0.49 -11.72 10.30
CA TRP A 96 -1.41 -12.08 9.22
C TRP A 96 -0.67 -12.66 8.01
N LYS A 97 0.49 -12.09 7.66
CA LYS A 97 1.36 -12.60 6.60
C LYS A 97 1.91 -14.00 6.94
N ASP A 98 2.19 -14.30 8.21
CA ASP A 98 2.64 -15.62 8.64
C ASP A 98 1.52 -16.67 8.56
N ILE A 99 0.28 -16.30 8.95
CA ILE A 99 -0.89 -17.20 8.86
C ILE A 99 -1.28 -17.43 7.39
N TYR A 100 -1.20 -16.40 6.57
CA TYR A 100 -1.54 -16.45 5.15
C TYR A 100 -0.32 -16.09 4.30
N PRO A 101 0.63 -17.02 4.10
CA PRO A 101 1.84 -16.75 3.34
C PRO A 101 1.54 -16.15 1.97
N ILE A 102 2.34 -15.16 1.58
CA ILE A 102 2.30 -14.56 0.25
C ILE A 102 3.28 -15.34 -0.61
N SER A 103 2.83 -15.89 -1.73
CA SER A 103 3.72 -16.63 -2.63
C SER A 103 4.76 -15.72 -3.26
N GLU A 104 5.93 -16.26 -3.55
CA GLU A 104 7.04 -15.49 -4.13
C GLU A 104 6.66 -14.84 -5.46
N HIS A 105 5.92 -15.54 -6.32
CA HIS A 105 5.38 -14.99 -7.58
C HIS A 105 4.53 -13.72 -7.36
N LEU A 106 3.72 -13.65 -6.31
CA LEU A 106 2.91 -12.46 -6.00
C LEU A 106 3.77 -11.30 -5.51
N GLU A 107 4.79 -11.57 -4.69
CA GLU A 107 5.78 -10.57 -4.28
C GLU A 107 6.57 -10.05 -5.48
N GLU A 108 7.01 -10.93 -6.38
CA GLU A 108 7.72 -10.56 -7.60
C GLU A 108 6.86 -9.71 -8.52
N SER A 109 5.59 -10.08 -8.70
CA SER A 109 4.62 -9.29 -9.47
C SER A 109 4.44 -7.90 -8.88
N ALA A 110 4.29 -7.80 -7.55
CA ALA A 110 4.19 -6.52 -6.85
C ALA A 110 5.47 -5.67 -6.98
N ARG A 111 6.65 -6.30 -6.87
CA ARG A 111 7.94 -5.64 -7.13
C ARG A 111 8.06 -5.16 -8.57
N GLY A 112 7.55 -5.93 -9.53
CA GLY A 112 7.49 -5.55 -10.94
C GLY A 112 6.68 -4.28 -11.16
N ILE A 113 5.52 -4.16 -10.50
CA ILE A 113 4.69 -2.94 -10.53
C ILE A 113 5.46 -1.76 -9.93
N LEU A 114 6.06 -1.92 -8.75
CA LEU A 114 6.85 -0.85 -8.12
C LEU A 114 8.01 -0.39 -9.02
N LYS A 115 8.74 -1.31 -9.65
CA LYS A 115 9.77 -0.97 -10.64
C LYS A 115 9.19 -0.21 -11.84
N GLY A 116 7.98 -0.54 -12.26
CA GLY A 116 7.25 0.19 -13.30
C GLY A 116 6.92 1.63 -12.89
N LEU A 117 6.60 1.86 -11.63
CA LEU A 117 6.37 3.20 -11.05
C LEU A 117 7.68 3.96 -10.86
N ASP A 118 8.78 3.29 -10.48
CA ASP A 118 10.11 3.90 -10.38
C ASP A 118 10.54 4.51 -11.70
N LYS A 119 10.30 3.81 -12.83
CA LYS A 119 10.55 4.33 -14.19
C LYS A 119 9.73 5.57 -14.53
N GLN A 120 8.59 5.76 -13.87
CA GLN A 120 7.67 6.89 -14.06
C GLN A 120 7.77 7.92 -12.94
N LYS A 121 8.73 7.78 -12.02
CA LYS A 121 8.80 8.53 -10.77
C LYS A 121 8.75 10.04 -11.00
N GLU A 122 9.53 10.56 -11.94
CA GLU A 122 9.56 12.01 -12.23
C GLU A 122 8.18 12.53 -12.65
N ARG A 123 7.48 11.82 -13.53
CA ARG A 123 6.12 12.18 -13.98
C ARG A 123 5.11 12.15 -12.84
N ILE A 124 5.17 11.11 -12.00
CA ILE A 124 4.29 10.98 -10.84
C ILE A 124 4.55 12.11 -9.83
N MET A 125 5.81 12.50 -9.62
CA MET A 125 6.18 13.58 -8.69
C MET A 125 5.84 14.97 -9.22
N GLN A 126 5.84 15.17 -10.54
CA GLN A 126 5.45 16.43 -11.19
C GLN A 126 3.93 16.65 -11.22
N GLY A 127 3.13 15.67 -10.78
CA GLY A 127 1.68 15.81 -10.70
C GLY A 127 0.94 15.42 -11.98
N ASN A 128 1.63 14.94 -13.02
CA ASN A 128 1.01 14.37 -14.23
C ASN A 128 0.46 12.94 -13.99
N ALA A 129 -0.09 12.70 -12.80
CA ALA A 129 -0.85 11.49 -12.50
C ALA A 129 -2.29 11.53 -13.08
N GLN A 130 -2.57 12.54 -13.91
CA GLN A 130 -3.83 12.77 -14.61
C GLN A 130 -3.60 12.86 -16.12
N GLU A 131 -3.04 11.82 -16.74
CA GLU A 131 -3.26 11.51 -18.17
C GLU A 131 -3.33 9.99 -18.34
#